data_AF-A0A967T1R9-F1
#
_entry.id   AF-A0A967T1R9-F1
#
_cell.length_a   1.000
_cell.length_b   1.000
_cell.length_c   1.000
_cell.angle_alpha   90.00
_cell.angle_beta   90.00
_cell.angle_gamma   90.00
#
_symmetry.space_group_name_H-M   'P 1'
#
loop_
_entity.id
_entity.type
_entity.pdbx_description
1 polymer ?
#
loop_
_entity_poly.entity_id
_entity_poly.type
_entity_poly.pdbx_seq_one_letter_code
_entity_poly.pdbx_strand_id
1 'polypeptide(L)'
;MAVRNQIRELKEVKIPYVLNNFEDPGSENIEKVGEFSINNPYKVNVVHVNSDQLHVFAEDKKNYFLDRYNIGYWVWELPSFPKEWYDRFELFNEIWVPSKFAMDAISRVSPIPVL
;
A
#
# COMPACT_ATOMS: atom_id res chain seq x y z
N MET A 1 5.17 -10.41 -6.34
CA MET A 1 4.75 -10.46 -7.77
C MET A 1 4.00 -9.20 -8.23
N ALA A 2 3.02 -8.68 -7.48
CA ALA A 2 2.25 -7.48 -7.85
C ALA A 2 3.10 -6.20 -8.04
N VAL A 3 4.00 -5.90 -7.10
CA VAL A 3 4.91 -4.72 -7.16
C VAL A 3 5.72 -4.66 -8.47
N ARG A 4 6.25 -5.81 -8.94
CA ARG A 4 7.05 -5.89 -10.18
C ARG A 4 6.24 -5.55 -11.42
N ASN A 5 5.01 -6.07 -11.51
CA ASN A 5 4.13 -5.79 -12.64
C ASN A 5 3.76 -4.29 -12.68
N GLN A 6 3.45 -3.70 -11.52
CA GLN A 6 3.12 -2.28 -11.44
C GLN A 6 4.30 -1.38 -11.82
N ILE A 7 5.53 -1.72 -11.37
CA ILE A 7 6.75 -0.99 -11.79
C ILE A 7 6.95 -1.09 -13.30
N ARG A 8 6.72 -2.26 -13.89
CA ARG A 8 6.83 -2.44 -15.35
C ARG A 8 5.82 -1.58 -16.09
N GLU A 9 4.57 -1.56 -15.64
CA GLU A 9 3.52 -0.73 -16.24
C GLU A 9 3.86 0.77 -16.14
N LEU A 10 4.33 1.24 -14.98
CA LEU A 10 4.75 2.63 -14.80
C LEU A 10 5.91 3.01 -15.74
N LYS A 11 6.87 2.10 -15.95
CA LYS A 11 7.96 2.30 -16.92
C LYS A 11 7.44 2.40 -18.36
N GLU A 12 6.53 1.51 -18.77
CA GLU A 12 5.97 1.51 -20.12
C GLU A 12 5.16 2.77 -20.41
N VAL A 13 4.37 3.24 -19.43
CA VAL A 13 3.54 4.46 -19.56
C VAL A 13 4.35 5.74 -19.32
N LYS A 14 5.67 5.63 -19.03
CA LYS A 14 6.60 6.75 -18.76
C LYS A 14 6.14 7.68 -17.63
N ILE A 15 5.47 7.12 -16.63
CA ILE A 15 5.09 7.88 -15.43
C ILE A 15 6.34 7.98 -14.54
N PRO A 16 6.75 9.18 -14.13
CA PRO A 16 7.87 9.33 -13.20
C PRO A 16 7.49 8.77 -11.83
N TYR A 17 8.33 7.87 -11.30
CA TYR A 17 8.09 7.23 -10.01
C TYR A 17 9.39 7.13 -9.20
N VAL A 18 9.27 7.03 -7.88
CA VAL A 18 10.35 6.64 -6.98
C VAL A 18 9.91 5.42 -6.20
N LEU A 19 10.83 4.51 -5.92
CA LEU A 19 10.60 3.40 -5.02
C LEU A 19 11.17 3.77 -3.67
N ASN A 20 10.35 3.70 -2.64
CA ASN A 20 10.77 3.89 -1.26
C ASN A 20 10.62 2.55 -0.56
N ASN A 21 11.72 2.00 -0.04
CA ASN A 21 11.66 0.75 0.72
C ASN A 21 11.33 1.03 2.18
N PHE A 22 10.55 0.15 2.77
CA PHE A 22 10.41 0.06 4.21
C PHE A 22 10.96 -1.30 4.64
N GLU A 23 12.12 -1.30 5.29
CA GLU A 23 12.73 -2.52 5.82
C GLU A 23 12.02 -2.92 7.10
N ASP A 24 11.26 -4.01 7.02
CA ASP A 24 10.70 -4.69 8.19
C ASP A 24 11.73 -5.72 8.72
N PRO A 25 12.20 -5.61 9.97
CA PRO A 25 13.11 -6.58 10.57
C PRO A 25 12.52 -8.00 10.71
N GLY A 26 11.20 -8.18 10.53
CA GLY A 26 10.51 -9.48 10.55
C GLY A 26 10.20 -10.10 9.19
N SER A 27 10.46 -9.40 8.08
CA SER A 27 10.05 -9.87 6.75
C SER A 27 11.06 -10.82 6.13
N GLU A 28 10.64 -12.06 5.85
CA GLU A 28 11.45 -13.04 5.10
C GLU A 28 11.55 -12.71 3.60
N ASN A 29 10.73 -11.78 3.09
CA ASN A 29 10.71 -11.38 1.69
C ASN A 29 11.51 -10.09 1.44
N ILE A 30 12.84 -10.23 1.39
CA ILE A 30 13.79 -9.16 1.05
C ILE A 30 13.99 -9.10 -0.48
N GLU A 31 12.92 -9.25 -1.28
CA GLU A 31 13.03 -9.05 -2.73
C GLU A 31 13.14 -7.54 -3.03
N LYS A 32 14.37 -7.05 -3.14
CA LYS A 32 14.67 -5.68 -3.59
C LYS A 32 14.32 -5.55 -5.08
N VAL A 33 13.27 -4.79 -5.40
CA VAL A 33 12.88 -4.51 -6.78
C VAL A 33 13.36 -3.11 -7.16
N GLY A 34 14.53 -3.01 -7.80
CA GLY A 34 15.05 -1.76 -8.37
C GLY A 34 15.84 -0.87 -7.40
N GLU A 35 16.10 0.37 -7.83
CA GLU A 35 16.78 1.38 -7.02
C GLU A 35 15.79 2.12 -6.11
N PHE A 36 16.12 2.19 -4.83
CA PHE A 36 15.31 2.88 -3.84
C PHE A 36 15.82 4.30 -3.59
N SER A 37 14.90 5.23 -3.36
CA SER A 37 15.18 6.58 -2.90
C SER A 37 14.80 6.72 -1.44
N ILE A 38 15.45 7.66 -0.75
CA ILE A 38 15.02 8.15 0.57
C ILE A 38 14.01 9.30 0.46
N ASN A 39 13.94 9.92 -0.73
CA ASN A 39 13.08 11.06 -0.98
C ASN A 39 11.71 10.63 -1.49
N ASN A 40 10.67 11.33 -1.05
CA ASN A 40 9.33 11.24 -1.60
C ASN A 40 8.90 12.59 -2.21
N PRO A 41 9.26 12.86 -3.48
CA PRO A 41 8.94 14.14 -4.13
C PRO A 41 7.52 14.23 -4.69
N TYR A 42 6.77 13.12 -4.79
CA TYR A 42 5.48 13.09 -5.50
C TYR A 42 4.28 13.13 -4.55
N LYS A 43 3.19 13.77 -5.00
CA LYS A 43 1.97 13.95 -4.19
C LYS A 43 1.10 12.69 -4.06
N VAL A 44 1.41 11.63 -4.82
CA VAL A 44 0.64 10.37 -4.82
C VAL A 44 1.55 9.24 -4.35
N ASN A 45 1.07 8.48 -3.37
CA ASN A 45 1.73 7.30 -2.83
C ASN A 45 0.91 6.06 -3.15
N VAL A 46 1.56 5.01 -3.66
CA VAL A 46 0.98 3.66 -3.74
C VAL A 46 1.74 2.78 -2.77
N VAL A 47 1.06 2.34 -1.71
CA VAL A 47 1.68 1.66 -0.57
C VAL A 47 1.33 0.18 -0.63
N HIS A 48 2.35 -0.65 -0.88
CA HIS A 48 2.26 -2.11 -0.85
C HIS A 48 2.73 -2.62 0.51
N VAL A 49 2.00 -2.27 1.57
CA VAL A 49 2.28 -2.74 2.92
C VAL A 49 1.10 -3.60 3.35
N ASN A 50 1.39 -4.82 3.81
CA ASN A 50 0.35 -5.70 4.33
C ASN A 50 -0.33 -5.02 5.50
N SER A 51 -1.65 -5.24 5.62
CA SER A 51 -2.45 -4.57 6.64
C SER A 51 -1.82 -4.76 8.02
N ASP A 52 -1.44 -5.97 8.40
CA ASP A 52 -0.88 -6.30 9.72
C ASP A 52 0.32 -5.42 10.12
N GLN A 53 1.09 -4.89 9.17
CA GLN A 53 2.30 -4.11 9.40
C GLN A 53 2.09 -2.59 9.32
N LEU A 54 0.87 -2.13 9.04
CA LEU A 54 0.57 -0.71 8.89
C LEU A 54 0.75 0.11 10.16
N HIS A 55 0.64 -0.50 11.35
CA HIS A 55 0.82 0.19 12.62
C HIS A 55 2.28 0.64 12.82
N VAL A 56 3.27 -0.22 12.54
CA VAL A 56 4.71 0.12 12.64
C VAL A 56 5.09 1.16 11.58
N PHE A 57 4.56 1.03 10.36
CA PHE A 57 4.81 1.98 9.29
C PHE A 57 4.19 3.36 9.58
N ALA A 58 2.97 3.39 10.11
CA ALA A 58 2.29 4.63 10.44
C ALA A 58 3.00 5.39 11.56
N GLU A 59 3.57 4.72 12.57
CA GLU A 59 4.30 5.38 13.65
C GLU A 59 5.61 6.02 13.19
N ASP A 60 6.41 5.31 12.37
CA ASP A 60 7.71 5.80 11.89
C ASP A 60 7.58 6.86 10.76
N LYS A 61 6.51 6.77 9.96
CA LYS A 61 6.38 7.52 8.69
C LYS A 61 5.13 8.39 8.61
N LYS A 62 4.58 8.91 9.73
CA LYS A 62 3.41 9.82 9.71
C LYS A 62 3.53 10.93 8.65
N ASN A 63 4.70 11.56 8.57
CA ASN A 63 4.99 12.63 7.60
C ASN A 63 4.95 12.18 6.12
N TYR A 64 5.07 10.88 5.86
CA TYR A 64 5.05 10.31 4.52
C TYR A 64 3.64 10.32 3.91
N PHE A 65 2.61 10.31 4.76
CA PHE A 65 1.20 10.33 4.38
C PHE A 65 0.59 11.75 4.36
N LEU A 66 1.18 12.70 5.09
CA LEU A 66 0.65 14.06 5.23
C LEU A 66 0.66 14.83 3.90
N ASP A 67 -0.45 15.52 3.62
CA ASP A 67 -0.68 16.36 2.43
C ASP A 67 -0.47 15.62 1.09
N ARG A 68 -0.75 14.31 1.09
CA ARG A 68 -0.58 13.44 -0.08
C ARG A 68 -1.80 12.55 -0.29
N TYR A 69 -1.96 12.11 -1.54
CA TYR A 69 -2.96 11.13 -1.93
C TYR A 69 -2.39 9.73 -1.73
N ASN A 70 -2.92 8.99 -0.77
CA ASN A 70 -2.41 7.69 -0.35
C ASN A 70 -3.33 6.57 -0.83
N ILE A 71 -2.78 5.66 -1.62
CA ILE A 71 -3.45 4.48 -2.16
C ILE A 71 -2.87 3.25 -1.48
N GLY A 72 -3.69 2.48 -0.77
CA GLY A 72 -3.26 1.22 -0.15
C GLY A 72 -3.47 0.06 -1.10
N TYR A 73 -2.42 -0.69 -1.45
CA TYR A 73 -2.57 -1.91 -2.25
C TYR A 73 -2.59 -3.14 -1.32
N TRP A 74 -3.77 -3.72 -1.11
CA TRP A 74 -3.96 -4.80 -0.13
C TRP A 74 -4.29 -6.12 -0.81
N VAL A 75 -3.46 -7.12 -0.55
CA VAL A 75 -3.74 -8.50 -0.93
C VAL A 75 -4.45 -9.16 0.25
N TRP A 76 -5.68 -9.63 0.03
CA TRP A 76 -6.52 -10.20 1.08
C TRP A 76 -7.19 -11.49 0.61
N GLU A 77 -7.11 -12.55 1.41
CA GLU A 77 -7.61 -13.88 1.06
C GLU A 77 -8.66 -14.42 2.04
N LEU A 78 -8.97 -13.68 3.12
CA LEU A 78 -9.98 -14.07 4.10
C LEU A 78 -11.35 -13.42 3.79
N PRO A 79 -12.47 -14.07 4.14
CA PRO A 79 -13.81 -13.57 3.82
C PRO A 79 -14.21 -12.33 4.62
N SER A 80 -13.54 -12.03 5.73
CA SER A 80 -13.85 -10.91 6.61
C SER A 80 -12.58 -10.14 6.97
N PHE A 81 -12.63 -8.82 6.87
CA PHE A 81 -11.54 -7.96 7.30
C PHE A 81 -11.62 -7.70 8.84
N PRO A 82 -10.53 -7.89 9.60
CA PRO A 82 -10.52 -7.76 11.06
C PRO A 82 -10.90 -6.35 11.54
N LYS A 83 -11.72 -6.26 12.58
CA LYS A 83 -12.17 -4.98 13.16
C LYS A 83 -11.03 -4.16 13.76
N GLU A 84 -10.01 -4.83 14.27
CA GLU A 84 -8.81 -4.22 14.86
C GLU A 84 -8.01 -3.40 13.85
N TRP A 85 -8.33 -3.52 12.56
CA TRP A 85 -7.57 -2.94 11.45
C TRP A 85 -8.34 -1.83 10.73
N TYR A 86 -9.49 -1.42 11.24
CA TYR A 86 -10.34 -0.40 10.60
C TYR A 86 -9.75 1.00 10.72
N ASP A 87 -8.98 1.26 11.78
CA ASP A 87 -8.19 2.48 11.96
C ASP A 87 -7.23 2.74 10.79
N ARG A 88 -6.76 1.67 10.12
CA ARG A 88 -5.83 1.78 8.99
C ARG A 88 -6.44 2.47 7.78
N PHE A 89 -7.76 2.48 7.64
CA PHE A 89 -8.42 3.21 6.56
C PHE A 89 -8.18 4.73 6.65
N GLU A 90 -7.94 5.27 7.85
CA GLU A 90 -7.71 6.71 8.06
C GLU A 90 -6.42 7.21 7.40
N LEU A 91 -5.49 6.32 7.08
CA LEU A 91 -4.21 6.64 6.45
C LEU A 91 -4.30 6.72 4.92
N PHE A 92 -5.42 6.27 4.33
CA PHE A 92 -5.58 6.12 2.89
C PHE A 92 -6.79 6.89 2.37
N ASN A 93 -6.69 7.30 1.11
CA ASN A 93 -7.78 7.89 0.37
C ASN A 93 -8.60 6.82 -0.36
N GLU A 94 -7.95 5.75 -0.81
CA GLU A 94 -8.58 4.60 -1.46
C GLU A 94 -7.72 3.34 -1.30
N ILE A 95 -8.35 2.18 -1.41
CA ILE A 95 -7.71 0.87 -1.33
C ILE A 95 -7.85 0.18 -2.69
N TRP A 96 -6.75 -0.33 -3.23
CA TRP A 96 -6.73 -1.17 -4.43
C TRP A 96 -6.48 -2.61 -4.02
N VAL A 97 -7.21 -3.54 -4.62
CA VAL A 97 -7.11 -4.96 -4.35
C VAL A 97 -6.96 -5.77 -5.64
N PRO A 98 -6.21 -6.87 -5.63
CA PRO A 98 -5.99 -7.67 -6.84
C PRO A 98 -7.20 -8.53 -7.24
N SER A 99 -8.19 -8.71 -6.36
CA SER A 99 -9.26 -9.67 -6.56
C SER A 99 -10.62 -9.15 -6.12
N LYS A 100 -11.67 -9.57 -6.85
CA LYS A 100 -13.06 -9.27 -6.49
C LYS A 100 -13.44 -9.83 -5.11
N PHE A 101 -12.84 -10.95 -4.72
CA PHE A 101 -13.04 -11.53 -3.39
C PHE A 101 -12.52 -10.60 -2.29
N ALA A 102 -11.31 -10.06 -2.44
CA ALA A 102 -10.75 -9.07 -1.52
C ALA A 102 -11.60 -7.79 -1.50
N MET A 103 -12.06 -7.34 -2.67
CA MET A 103 -12.92 -6.17 -2.81
C MET A 103 -14.23 -6.36 -2.03
N ASP A 104 -14.91 -7.50 -2.22
CA ASP A 104 -16.16 -7.81 -1.52
C ASP A 104 -15.98 -7.96 -0.01
N ALA A 105 -14.82 -8.41 0.46
CA ALA A 105 -14.51 -8.56 1.89
C ALA A 105 -14.23 -7.20 2.56
N ILE A 106 -13.43 -6.36 1.92
CA ILE A 106 -12.96 -5.08 2.48
C ILE A 106 -14.01 -3.98 2.30
N SER A 107 -14.69 -3.91 1.14
CA SER A 107 -15.71 -2.89 0.86
C SER A 107 -16.90 -2.92 1.82
N ARG A 108 -17.21 -4.08 2.42
CA ARG A 108 -18.27 -4.21 3.44
C ARG A 108 -18.03 -3.38 4.69
N VAL A 109 -16.77 -3.05 4.96
CA VAL A 109 -16.35 -2.41 6.22
C VAL A 109 -15.56 -1.13 5.99
N SER A 110 -15.11 -0.90 4.75
CA SER A 110 -14.30 0.26 4.38
C SER A 110 -15.14 1.55 4.35
N PRO A 111 -14.70 2.61 5.04
CA PRO A 111 -15.28 3.95 4.91
C PRO A 111 -14.82 4.69 3.64
N ILE A 112 -13.81 4.17 2.95
CA ILE A 112 -13.19 4.76 1.74
C ILE A 112 -13.37 3.84 0.52
N PRO A 113 -13.21 4.35 -0.72
CA PRO A 113 -13.32 3.56 -1.93
C PRO A 113 -12.38 2.34 -1.94
N VAL A 114 -12.90 1.21 -2.43
CA VAL A 114 -12.14 -0.04 -2.66
C VAL A 114 -12.29 -0.43 -4.14
N LEU A 115 -11.18 -0.60 -4.84
CA LEU A 115 -11.09 -0.84 -6.29
C LEU A 115 -10.39 -2.15 -6.63
#